data_AF-A0A4R2K7K3-F1
#
_entry.id   AF-A0A4R2K7K3-F1
#
_cell.length_a   1.000
_cell.length_b   1.000
_cell.length_c   1.000
_cell.angle_alpha   90.00
_cell.angle_beta   90.00
_cell.angle_gamma   90.00
#
_symmetry.space_group_name_H-M   'P 1'
#
loop_
_entity.id
_entity.type
_entity.pdbx_description
1 polymer ?
#
loop_
_entity_poly.entity_id
_entity_poly.type
_entity_poly.pdbx_seq_one_letter_code
_entity_poly.pdbx_strand_id
1 'polypeptide(L)' 'MTATATGDDTDKLYPPSSDFVSGAHVDAARYEAMYRASVEDPAGFWGE' A
#
# COMPACT_ATOMS: atom_id res chain seq x y z
N MET A 1 14.84 -31.17 0.80
CA MET A 1 14.62 -30.65 2.17
C MET A 1 15.74 -29.67 2.50
N THR A 2 15.54 -28.37 2.28
CA THR A 2 16.41 -27.26 2.74
C THR A 2 15.62 -25.97 2.44
N ALA A 3 15.34 -25.03 3.32
CA ALA A 3 15.67 -24.82 4.72
C ALA A 3 14.48 -24.06 5.36
N THR A 4 14.14 -24.40 6.60
CA THR A 4 13.24 -23.65 7.47
C THR A 4 13.92 -22.37 7.94
N ALA A 5 13.42 -21.20 7.52
CA ALA A 5 13.76 -19.92 8.14
C ALA A 5 12.68 -19.58 9.18
N THR A 6 12.97 -19.92 10.44
CA THR A 6 12.36 -19.30 11.61
C THR A 6 13.09 -17.98 11.84
N GLY A 7 12.39 -16.85 11.70
CA GLY A 7 12.93 -15.52 11.95
C GLY A 7 11.80 -14.50 12.07
N ASP A 8 11.78 -13.82 13.20
CA ASP A 8 10.97 -12.65 13.56
C ASP A 8 10.98 -11.58 12.43
N ASP A 9 9.95 -11.58 11.58
CA ASP A 9 9.79 -10.67 10.42
C ASP A 9 8.46 -9.89 10.48
N THR A 10 7.85 -9.80 11.65
CA THR A 10 6.54 -9.15 11.81
C THR A 10 6.60 -7.63 12.02
N ASP A 11 7.78 -7.05 12.21
CA ASP A 11 7.96 -5.59 12.45
C ASP A 11 9.11 -4.98 11.61
N LYS A 12 9.34 -5.46 10.39
CA LYS A 12 10.29 -4.80 9.47
C LYS A 12 9.50 -4.04 8.41
N LEU A 13 9.43 -2.71 8.54
CA LEU A 13 8.93 -1.85 7.47
C LEU A 13 10.00 -1.74 6.38
N TYR A 14 9.65 -2.17 5.17
CA TYR A 14 10.50 -2.05 3.98
C TYR A 14 9.91 -0.95 3.08
N PRO A 15 10.43 0.28 3.13
CA PRO A 15 9.96 1.33 2.24
C PRO A 15 10.29 0.97 0.79
N PRO A 16 9.43 1.32 -0.19
CA PRO A 16 9.73 1.15 -1.59
C PRO A 16 10.96 1.97 -1.99
N SER A 17 11.70 1.48 -2.99
CA SER A 17 12.84 2.21 -3.56
C SER A 17 12.40 3.52 -4.20
N SER A 18 13.26 4.54 -4.19
CA SER A 18 12.94 5.87 -4.77
C SER A 18 12.55 5.82 -6.25
N ASP A 19 13.10 4.86 -7.00
CA ASP A 19 12.78 4.64 -8.42
C ASP A 19 11.31 4.20 -8.58
N PHE A 20 10.84 3.32 -7.68
CA PHE A 20 9.45 2.87 -7.63
C PHE A 20 8.50 3.99 -7.21
N VAL A 21 8.89 4.81 -6.23
CA VAL A 21 8.08 5.95 -5.77
C VAL A 21 7.91 6.99 -6.88
N SER A 22 8.94 7.23 -7.70
CA SER A 22 8.90 8.20 -8.81
C SER A 22 7.85 7.86 -9.87
N GLY A 23 7.64 6.57 -10.14
CA GLY A 23 6.62 6.08 -11.07
C GLY A 23 5.26 5.79 -10.44
N ALA A 24 5.10 5.98 -9.13
CA ALA A 24 3.88 5.62 -8.42
C ALA A 24 2.75 6.59 -8.75
N HIS A 25 1.57 6.05 -9.10
CA HIS A 25 0.37 6.85 -9.35
C HIS A 25 -0.31 7.34 -8.05
N VAL A 26 0.13 6.83 -6.90
CA VAL A 26 -0.47 7.07 -5.60
C VAL A 26 0.64 7.09 -4.55
N ASP A 27 0.66 8.13 -3.73
CA ASP A 27 1.46 8.23 -2.50
C ASP A 27 0.59 7.95 -1.26
N ALA A 28 1.20 7.94 -0.07
CA ALA A 28 0.49 7.63 1.18
C ALA A 28 -0.67 8.60 1.49
N ALA A 29 -0.50 9.90 1.25
CA ALA A 29 -1.55 10.89 1.50
C ALA A 29 -2.69 10.77 0.47
N ARG A 30 -2.33 10.52 -0.79
CA ARG A 30 -3.32 10.27 -1.85
C ARG A 30 -4.10 8.97 -1.62
N TYR A 31 -3.44 7.92 -1.12
CA TYR A 31 -4.09 6.69 -0.71
C TYR A 31 -5.10 6.94 0.41
N GLU A 32 -4.71 7.70 1.45
CA GLU A 32 -5.62 8.04 2.55
C GLU A 32 -6.87 8.79 2.04
N ALA A 33 -6.68 9.76 1.13
CA ALA A 33 -7.79 10.49 0.54
C ALA A 33 -8.71 9.60 -0.31
N MET A 34 -8.15 8.71 -1.14
CA MET A 34 -8.94 7.76 -1.93
C MET A 34 -9.64 6.75 -1.03
N TYR A 35 -9.00 6.27 0.03
CA TYR A 35 -9.60 5.36 0.99
C TYR A 35 -10.79 6.03 1.70
N ARG A 36 -10.62 7.28 2.14
CA ARG A 36 -11.69 8.05 2.76
C ARG A 36 -12.86 8.23 1.79
N ALA A 37 -12.58 8.62 0.54
CA ALA A 37 -13.61 8.72 -0.50
C ALA A 37 -14.32 7.38 -0.77
N SER A 38 -13.58 6.27 -0.79
CA SER A 38 -14.12 4.92 -0.95
C SER A 38 -15.07 4.51 0.17
N VAL A 39 -14.86 5.01 1.39
CA VAL A 39 -15.71 4.73 2.56
C VAL A 39 -16.88 5.71 2.66
N GLU A 40 -16.64 7.00 2.41
CA GLU A 40 -17.66 8.05 2.54
C GLU A 40 -18.66 8.07 1.36
N ASP A 41 -18.18 7.83 0.14
CA ASP A 41 -19.00 7.78 -1.07
C ASP A 41 -18.63 6.58 -1.97
N PRO A 42 -18.98 5.35 -1.53
CA PRO A 42 -18.64 4.15 -2.29
C PRO A 42 -19.31 4.11 -3.67
N ALA A 43 -20.48 4.74 -3.84
CA ALA A 43 -21.20 4.75 -5.10
C ALA A 43 -20.50 5.60 -6.17
N GLY A 44 -19.99 6.79 -5.82
CA GLY A 44 -19.21 7.63 -6.73
C GLY A 44 -17.79 7.13 -6.96
N PHE A 45 -17.19 6.44 -5.98
CA PHE A 45 -15.83 5.89 -6.11
C PHE A 45 -15.77 4.58 -6.91
N TRP A 46 -16.74 3.67 -6.73
CA TRP A 46 -16.76 2.34 -7.38
C TRP A 46 -17.71 2.24 -8.58
N GLY A 47 -18.49 3.28 -8.86
CA GLY A 47 -19.50 3.28 -9.91
C GLY A 47 -19.01 3.60 -11.32
N GLU A 48 -17.74 3.98 -11.49
CA GLU A 48 -17.14 4.39 -12.78
C GLU A 48 -16.24 3.31 -13.41
#